data_AF-A0A7R9T711-F1
#
_entry.id   AF-A0A7R9T711-F1
#
_cell.length_a   1.000
_cell.length_b   1.000
_cell.length_c   1.000
_cell.angle_alpha   90.00
_cell.angle_beta   90.00
_cell.angle_gamma   90.00
#
_symmetry.space_group_name_H-M   'P 1'
#
loop_
_entity.id
_entity.type
_entity.pdbx_description
1 polymer ?
#
loop_
_entity_poly.entity_id
_entity_poly.type
_entity_poly.pdbx_seq_one_letter_code
_entity_poly.pdbx_strand_id
1 'polypeptide(L)'
;PRTRMPLGGVSLRPLRVFTSLHRASPPRRRANVLLRGPVAPSRPSSTSARRAESAMSSSSSFSGHVDARFADDLGDPNAVTITIDLPDPLGAKTMQRAADEPVEKALTRLRATIDKAKRARWKGTDATPSSAPPPTLAESAASDAPPVPPSTPNRDAWTDGRALIVDGRAYVVRVNAPLVAGARVAGLKRPAASYPLTAVADGCRFVRPDDLAWRWFRDDRVLVGEGWAYTPTDEDVGATLRVEATAPISGVRVASPPSGVVAAAPSRPAARERLASLGEA
;
A
#
# COMPACT_ATOMS: atom_id res chain seq x y z
N PRO A 1 2.59 68.93 -3.12
CA PRO A 1 3.76 69.44 -3.87
C PRO A 1 4.68 68.29 -4.30
N ARG A 2 4.73 68.06 -5.63
CA ARG A 2 5.84 67.57 -6.49
C ARG A 2 6.86 66.60 -5.82
N THR A 3 7.17 65.44 -6.38
CA THR A 3 7.64 65.27 -7.77
C THR A 3 7.57 63.79 -8.18
N ARG A 4 7.22 63.56 -9.45
CA ARG A 4 7.10 62.28 -10.15
C ARG A 4 8.23 62.19 -11.19
N MET A 5 8.64 60.96 -11.53
CA MET A 5 9.43 60.52 -12.72
C MET A 5 10.97 60.73 -12.67
N PRO A 6 11.81 59.93 -13.39
CA PRO A 6 11.48 59.21 -14.63
C PRO A 6 12.05 57.77 -14.88
N LEU A 7 11.35 57.11 -15.81
CA LEU A 7 11.77 56.30 -16.98
C LEU A 7 13.20 55.71 -17.04
N GLY A 8 13.25 54.41 -17.39
CA GLY A 8 14.43 53.75 -17.96
C GLY A 8 14.05 52.46 -18.68
N GLY A 9 13.67 52.59 -19.96
CA GLY A 9 13.51 51.44 -20.86
C GLY A 9 14.85 50.97 -21.40
N VAL A 10 15.02 49.65 -21.54
CA VAL A 10 16.07 49.07 -22.37
C VAL A 10 15.45 48.07 -23.34
N SER A 11 15.51 48.48 -24.60
CA SER A 11 15.27 47.69 -25.80
C SER A 11 16.52 46.88 -26.11
N LEU A 12 16.41 45.56 -26.29
CA LEU A 12 17.32 44.82 -27.16
C LEU A 12 16.53 43.86 -28.06
N ARG A 13 16.86 43.99 -29.34
CA ARG A 13 16.27 43.38 -30.53
C ARG A 13 16.84 41.96 -30.77
N PRO A 14 16.24 41.21 -31.72
CA PRO A 14 16.31 39.75 -31.82
C PRO A 14 17.44 39.30 -32.72
N LEU A 15 17.93 38.05 -32.57
CA LEU A 15 18.72 37.39 -33.61
C LEU A 15 18.54 35.85 -33.59
N ARG A 16 18.23 35.36 -34.80
CA ARG A 16 18.67 34.10 -35.43
C ARG A 16 17.94 32.79 -35.12
N VAL A 17 16.99 32.52 -36.02
CA VAL A 17 16.96 31.35 -36.92
C VAL A 17 18.22 30.45 -36.84
N PHE A 18 18.01 29.19 -36.46
CA PHE A 18 18.84 28.07 -36.90
C PHE A 18 17.97 26.88 -37.30
N THR A 19 17.97 26.65 -38.62
CA THR A 19 18.09 25.36 -39.32
C THR A 19 17.36 24.14 -38.77
N SER A 20 16.32 23.77 -39.53
CA SER A 20 15.90 22.42 -39.88
C SER A 20 17.04 21.39 -39.85
N LEU A 21 16.87 20.31 -39.08
CA LEU A 21 17.62 19.09 -39.18
C LEU A 21 16.68 17.88 -39.25
N HIS A 22 17.03 16.99 -40.15
CA HIS A 22 16.23 15.91 -40.71
C HIS A 22 15.62 14.96 -39.67
N ARG A 23 14.31 14.76 -39.80
CA ARG A 23 13.59 13.61 -39.25
C ARG A 23 13.99 12.36 -40.05
N ALA A 24 15.03 11.66 -39.59
CA ALA A 24 15.34 10.32 -40.05
C ALA A 24 14.26 9.35 -39.53
N SER A 25 13.51 8.76 -40.46
CA SER A 25 12.58 7.66 -40.19
C SER A 25 13.33 6.44 -39.66
N PRO A 26 12.93 5.84 -38.54
CA PRO A 26 13.48 4.55 -38.13
C PRO A 26 12.99 3.44 -39.08
N PRO A 27 13.84 2.43 -39.38
CA PRO A 27 13.44 1.31 -40.21
C PRO A 27 12.36 0.47 -39.52
N ARG A 28 11.29 0.18 -40.26
CA ARG A 28 10.26 -0.80 -39.91
C ARG A 28 10.93 -2.15 -39.65
N ARG A 29 11.10 -2.51 -38.37
CA ARG A 29 11.38 -3.90 -37.99
C ARG A 29 10.15 -4.74 -38.30
N ARG A 30 10.30 -5.67 -39.24
CA ARG A 30 9.36 -6.77 -39.47
C ARG A 30 9.26 -7.57 -38.18
N ALA A 31 8.07 -7.64 -37.61
CA ALA A 31 7.76 -8.60 -36.56
C ALA A 31 7.73 -9.99 -37.21
N ASN A 32 8.74 -10.82 -36.92
CA ASN A 32 8.63 -12.25 -37.13
C ASN A 32 7.65 -12.78 -36.07
N VAL A 33 6.42 -13.03 -36.52
CA VAL A 33 5.43 -13.83 -35.80
C VAL A 33 5.93 -15.26 -35.81
N LEU A 34 6.69 -15.65 -34.79
CA LEU A 34 6.91 -17.04 -34.46
C LEU A 34 5.65 -17.55 -33.77
N LEU A 35 4.88 -18.33 -34.51
CA LEU A 35 3.80 -19.18 -34.02
C LEU A 35 4.34 -20.08 -32.89
N ARG A 36 4.06 -19.74 -31.64
CA ARG A 36 4.19 -20.67 -30.51
C ARG A 36 3.01 -21.64 -30.58
N GLY A 37 3.33 -22.92 -30.79
CA GLY A 37 2.38 -24.02 -30.69
C GLY A 37 1.80 -24.18 -29.28
N PRO A 38 0.75 -25.01 -29.13
CA PRO A 38 0.04 -25.19 -27.87
C PRO A 38 0.94 -25.83 -26.80
N VAL A 39 1.10 -25.12 -25.68
CA VAL A 39 1.73 -25.66 -24.48
C VAL A 39 0.70 -26.53 -23.76
N ALA A 40 1.04 -27.82 -23.59
CA ALA A 40 0.23 -28.77 -22.85
C ALA A 40 0.08 -28.34 -21.37
N PRO A 41 -1.06 -28.62 -20.71
CA PRO A 41 -1.25 -28.29 -19.31
C PRO A 41 -0.38 -29.18 -18.42
N SER A 42 0.63 -28.59 -17.80
CA SER A 42 1.42 -29.21 -16.75
C SER A 42 0.54 -29.49 -15.53
N ARG A 43 0.41 -30.77 -15.16
CA ARG A 43 -0.19 -31.23 -13.90
C ARG A 43 0.44 -30.53 -12.68
N PRO A 44 -0.33 -30.10 -11.68
CA PRO A 44 0.24 -29.64 -10.43
C PRO A 44 0.78 -30.83 -9.62
N SER A 45 2.09 -30.82 -9.38
CA SER A 45 2.79 -31.74 -8.49
C SER A 45 2.37 -31.47 -7.04
N SER A 46 1.48 -32.29 -6.51
CA SER A 46 1.03 -32.27 -5.11
C SER A 46 2.04 -32.98 -4.21
N THR A 47 3.12 -32.31 -3.79
CA THR A 47 3.91 -32.75 -2.63
C THR A 47 4.86 -31.64 -2.18
N SER A 48 4.43 -30.84 -1.19
CA SER A 48 5.26 -30.26 -0.11
C SER A 48 4.51 -29.14 0.58
N ALA A 49 3.53 -29.51 1.42
CA ALA A 49 2.91 -28.60 2.37
C ALA A 49 2.58 -29.39 3.64
N ARG A 50 3.62 -29.83 4.37
CA ARG A 50 3.45 -30.45 5.68
C ARG A 50 4.73 -30.45 6.52
N ARG A 51 5.36 -29.27 6.71
CA ARG A 51 6.27 -29.04 7.85
C ARG A 51 6.76 -27.58 7.92
N ALA A 52 5.92 -26.68 8.43
CA ALA A 52 6.35 -25.43 9.09
C ALA A 52 5.15 -24.67 9.69
N GLU A 53 4.24 -25.35 10.39
CA GLU A 53 3.20 -24.68 11.18
C GLU A 53 3.23 -25.25 12.60
N SER A 54 4.33 -25.01 13.30
CA SER A 54 4.41 -25.31 14.74
C SER A 54 5.59 -24.56 15.35
N ALA A 55 5.44 -23.26 15.57
CA ALA A 55 6.11 -22.48 16.63
C ALA A 55 5.95 -20.96 16.42
N MET A 56 4.73 -20.40 16.47
CA MET A 56 4.51 -18.98 16.82
C MET A 56 3.12 -18.83 17.46
N SER A 57 2.95 -19.43 18.63
CA SER A 57 1.80 -19.19 19.51
C SER A 57 2.28 -18.86 20.92
N SER A 58 3.10 -17.82 21.02
CA SER A 58 3.12 -16.98 22.22
C SER A 58 2.33 -15.72 21.85
N SER A 59 1.02 -15.76 22.08
CA SER A 59 0.12 -14.64 21.84
C SER A 59 0.41 -13.53 22.87
N SER A 60 1.52 -12.81 22.70
CA SER A 60 1.62 -11.47 23.27
C SER A 60 0.56 -10.64 22.56
N SER A 61 -0.50 -10.30 23.29
CA SER A 61 -1.62 -9.55 22.76
C SER A 61 -1.19 -8.10 22.55
N PHE A 62 -0.55 -7.82 21.41
CA PHE A 62 -0.29 -6.45 21.00
C PHE A 62 -1.61 -5.69 20.94
N SER A 63 -1.61 -4.49 21.53
CA SER A 63 -2.77 -3.60 21.55
C SER A 63 -2.96 -2.84 20.24
N GLY A 64 -1.99 -2.93 19.32
CA GLY A 64 -2.00 -2.24 18.03
C GLY A 64 -0.61 -2.27 17.39
N HIS A 65 -0.41 -1.37 16.43
CA HIS A 65 0.85 -1.26 15.68
C HIS A 65 1.38 0.18 15.69
N VAL A 66 2.68 0.30 15.44
CA VAL A 66 3.41 1.54 15.22
C VAL A 66 4.10 1.42 13.88
N ASP A 67 3.81 2.32 12.94
CA ASP A 67 4.48 2.36 11.66
C ASP A 67 5.66 3.33 11.73
N ALA A 68 6.88 2.81 11.57
CA ALA A 68 8.09 3.59 11.40
C ALA A 68 8.49 3.60 9.92
N ARG A 69 8.61 4.78 9.32
CA ARG A 69 8.90 4.92 7.88
C ARG A 69 10.22 5.62 7.68
N PHE A 70 11.13 4.94 6.98
CA PHE A 70 12.43 5.43 6.54
C PHE A 70 12.39 5.42 5.01
N ALA A 71 12.14 6.57 4.39
CA ALA A 71 12.11 6.64 2.93
C ALA A 71 12.34 8.05 2.41
N ASP A 72 13.08 8.09 1.29
CA ASP A 72 13.40 9.25 0.46
C ASP A 72 12.16 9.96 -0.11
N ASP A 73 10.99 9.31 -0.10
CA ASP A 73 9.73 9.84 -0.64
C ASP A 73 9.24 11.13 0.04
N LEU A 74 9.70 11.41 1.26
CA LEU A 74 9.39 12.63 2.01
C LEU A 74 10.38 13.77 1.73
N GLY A 75 11.37 13.53 0.87
CA GLY A 75 12.39 14.51 0.48
C GLY A 75 13.55 14.66 1.45
N ASP A 76 13.53 13.94 2.58
CA ASP A 76 14.63 13.92 3.55
C ASP A 76 15.06 12.48 3.86
N PRO A 77 16.22 12.03 3.32
CA PRO A 77 16.74 10.68 3.58
C PRO A 77 17.12 10.46 5.05
N ASN A 78 17.26 11.54 5.81
CA ASN A 78 17.64 11.52 7.22
C ASN A 78 16.43 11.69 8.14
N ALA A 79 15.21 11.42 7.69
CA ALA A 79 14.02 11.50 8.52
C ALA A 79 13.34 10.13 8.72
N VAL A 80 12.84 9.90 9.93
CA VAL A 80 11.89 8.83 10.24
C VAL A 80 10.51 9.45 10.50
N THR A 81 9.46 8.87 9.90
CA THR A 81 8.07 9.20 10.24
C THR A 81 7.47 8.08 11.06
N ILE A 82 7.03 8.39 12.28
CA ILE A 82 6.46 7.43 13.22
C ILE A 82 4.96 7.72 13.32
N THR A 83 4.13 6.74 12.98
CA THR A 83 2.67 6.80 13.10
C THR A 83 2.17 5.74 14.08
N ILE A 84 1.32 6.13 15.02
CA ILE A 84 0.84 5.28 16.10
C ILE A 84 -0.66 5.44 16.24
N ASP A 85 -1.40 4.34 16.13
CA ASP A 85 -2.84 4.32 16.34
C ASP A 85 -3.14 4.06 17.82
N LEU A 86 -3.31 5.16 18.55
CA LEU A 86 -3.69 5.10 19.97
C LEU A 86 -5.20 4.93 20.10
N PRO A 87 -5.68 4.24 21.16
CA PRO A 87 -7.10 4.06 21.41
C PRO A 87 -7.84 5.40 21.53
N ASP A 88 -9.13 5.39 21.23
CA ASP A 88 -10.00 6.54 21.44
C ASP A 88 -9.94 7.00 22.91
N PRO A 89 -9.96 8.33 23.16
CA PRO A 89 -10.15 9.43 22.20
C PRO A 89 -8.84 9.96 21.60
N LEU A 90 -7.69 9.33 21.85
CA LEU A 90 -6.39 9.86 21.40
C LEU A 90 -6.27 9.77 19.89
N GLY A 91 -6.71 8.67 19.29
CA GLY A 91 -6.64 8.42 17.84
C GLY A 91 -5.21 8.38 17.30
N ALA A 92 -5.09 8.37 15.98
CA ALA A 92 -3.81 8.33 15.29
C ALA A 92 -2.92 9.55 15.64
N LYS A 93 -1.62 9.28 15.84
CA LYS A 93 -0.58 10.29 16.03
C LYS A 93 0.56 10.05 15.08
N THR A 94 0.99 11.11 14.39
CA THR A 94 2.13 11.08 13.48
C THR A 94 3.17 12.10 13.93
N MET A 95 4.45 11.72 13.88
CA MET A 95 5.57 12.63 14.09
C MET A 95 6.72 12.31 13.15
N GLN A 96 7.49 13.33 12.78
CA GLN A 96 8.70 13.21 11.99
C GLN A 96 9.92 13.57 12.85
N ARG A 97 11.00 12.80 12.76
CA ARG A 97 12.23 12.95 13.54
C ARG A 97 13.45 12.70 12.67
N ALA A 98 14.61 13.20 13.07
CA ALA A 98 15.83 12.87 12.36
C ALA A 98 16.25 11.42 12.67
N ALA A 99 16.75 10.71 11.66
CA ALA A 99 17.18 9.33 11.74
C ALA A 99 18.38 9.16 12.69
N ASP A 100 19.26 10.16 12.75
CA ASP A 100 20.43 10.21 13.64
C ASP A 100 20.13 10.75 15.03
N GLU A 101 18.91 11.22 15.27
CA GLU A 101 18.51 11.69 16.58
C GLU A 101 18.34 10.51 17.54
N PRO A 102 18.80 10.62 18.80
CA PRO A 102 18.54 9.63 19.83
C PRO A 102 17.04 9.36 20.01
N VAL A 103 16.67 8.07 20.14
CA VAL A 103 15.28 7.64 20.29
C VAL A 103 14.58 8.24 21.50
N GLU A 104 15.32 8.56 22.57
CA GLU A 104 14.79 9.23 23.77
C GLU A 104 14.03 10.53 23.44
N LYS A 105 14.46 11.27 22.40
CA LYS A 105 13.81 12.53 22.02
C LYS A 105 12.49 12.28 21.31
N ALA A 106 12.40 11.21 20.52
CA ALA A 106 11.16 10.76 19.91
C ALA A 106 10.15 10.32 20.99
N LEU A 107 10.60 9.50 21.95
CA LEU A 107 9.76 9.02 23.07
C LEU A 107 9.29 10.17 23.98
N THR A 108 10.18 11.13 24.27
CA THR A 108 9.83 12.33 25.03
C THR A 108 8.76 13.15 24.33
N ARG A 109 8.84 13.31 23.00
CA ARG A 109 7.80 14.00 22.22
C ARG A 109 6.49 13.22 22.22
N LEU A 110 6.55 11.90 22.08
CA LEU A 110 5.37 11.06 22.12
C LEU A 110 4.63 11.23 23.44
N ARG A 111 5.36 11.18 24.56
CA ARG A 111 4.83 11.46 25.89
C ARG A 111 4.13 12.81 25.95
N ALA A 112 4.81 13.87 25.53
CA ALA A 112 4.23 15.22 25.53
C ALA A 112 2.96 15.33 24.66
N THR A 113 2.92 14.64 23.52
CA THR A 113 1.75 14.58 22.63
C THR A 113 0.57 13.87 23.29
N ILE A 114 0.83 12.75 23.96
CA ILE A 114 -0.18 11.98 24.70
C ILE A 114 -0.69 12.80 25.89
N ASP A 115 0.20 13.39 26.67
CA ASP A 115 -0.16 14.21 27.83
C ASP A 115 -1.00 15.42 27.40
N LYS A 116 -0.64 16.09 26.29
CA LYS A 116 -1.42 17.19 25.73
C LYS A 116 -2.83 16.73 25.33
N ALA A 117 -2.95 15.57 24.68
CA ALA A 117 -4.22 15.02 24.26
C ALA A 117 -5.09 14.61 25.47
N LYS A 118 -4.49 14.02 26.52
CA LYS A 118 -5.17 13.71 27.79
C LYS A 118 -5.66 14.98 28.49
N ARG A 119 -4.84 16.04 28.56
CA ARG A 119 -5.22 17.33 29.17
C ARG A 119 -6.35 18.04 28.43
N ALA A 120 -6.35 18.00 27.10
CA ALA A 120 -7.42 18.60 26.30
C ALA A 120 -8.80 17.98 26.62
N ARG A 121 -8.83 16.70 27.03
CA ARG A 121 -10.05 16.01 27.46
C ARG A 121 -10.59 16.48 28.81
N TRP A 122 -9.73 16.87 29.74
CA TRP A 122 -10.12 17.18 31.13
C TRP A 122 -10.23 18.68 31.41
N LYS A 123 -10.39 19.49 30.36
CA LYS A 123 -10.67 20.92 30.50
C LYS A 123 -12.06 21.11 31.13
N GLY A 124 -12.11 21.08 32.47
CA GLY A 124 -13.33 21.20 33.27
C GLY A 124 -13.48 20.23 34.45
N THR A 125 -12.54 19.31 34.68
CA THR A 125 -12.62 18.36 35.80
C THR A 125 -11.29 18.39 36.56
N ASP A 126 -11.33 18.64 37.88
CA ASP A 126 -10.18 18.64 38.82
C ASP A 126 -9.59 17.22 39.02
N ALA A 127 -9.37 16.49 37.94
CA ALA A 127 -8.75 15.18 37.96
C ALA A 127 -7.22 15.33 37.90
N THR A 128 -6.56 14.92 38.97
CA THR A 128 -5.10 14.83 39.07
C THR A 128 -4.56 13.97 37.92
N PRO A 129 -3.56 14.43 37.15
CA PRO A 129 -3.00 13.65 36.06
C PRO A 129 -2.34 12.38 36.62
N SER A 130 -2.92 11.23 36.31
CA SER A 130 -2.35 9.91 36.63
C SER A 130 -0.95 9.82 36.03
N SER A 131 0.04 9.61 36.90
CA SER A 131 1.46 9.44 36.52
C SER A 131 1.67 8.08 35.86
N ALA A 132 1.25 7.95 34.60
CA ALA A 132 1.57 6.78 33.80
C ALA A 132 3.09 6.68 33.54
N PRO A 133 3.65 5.46 33.43
CA PRO A 133 5.06 5.26 33.11
C PRO A 133 5.41 5.88 31.74
N PRO A 134 6.67 6.32 31.55
CA PRO A 134 7.09 6.90 30.29
C PRO A 134 7.01 5.88 29.14
N PRO A 135 6.69 6.33 27.91
CA PRO A 135 6.80 5.51 26.71
C PRO A 135 8.20 4.88 26.62
N THR A 136 8.25 3.56 26.40
CA THR A 136 9.49 2.80 26.36
C THR A 136 9.51 1.92 25.12
N LEU A 137 10.65 1.88 24.41
CA LEU A 137 10.85 0.98 23.29
C LEU A 137 11.63 -0.24 23.79
N ALA A 138 11.16 -1.44 23.48
CA ALA A 138 11.74 -2.70 23.92
C ALA A 138 12.02 -3.63 22.73
N GLU A 139 12.97 -4.55 22.89
CA GLU A 139 13.37 -5.47 21.82
C GLU A 139 12.25 -6.40 21.36
N SER A 140 11.29 -6.70 22.24
CA SER A 140 10.08 -7.46 21.91
C SER A 140 8.95 -7.13 22.89
N ALA A 141 7.74 -7.65 22.67
CA ALA A 141 6.62 -7.48 23.60
C ALA A 141 6.64 -8.45 24.79
N ALA A 142 7.68 -9.27 24.94
CA ALA A 142 7.85 -10.04 26.16
C ALA A 142 8.00 -9.07 27.35
N SER A 143 7.35 -9.39 28.48
CA SER A 143 7.36 -8.55 29.68
C SER A 143 8.78 -8.23 30.17
N ASP A 144 9.73 -9.13 29.91
CA ASP A 144 11.13 -9.03 30.36
C ASP A 144 12.09 -8.63 29.24
N ALA A 145 11.57 -8.20 28.08
CA ALA A 145 12.41 -7.77 26.98
C ALA A 145 13.21 -6.52 27.38
N PRO A 146 14.53 -6.49 27.14
CA PRO A 146 15.34 -5.33 27.52
C PRO A 146 14.88 -4.08 26.75
N PRO A 147 14.87 -2.91 27.42
CA PRO A 147 14.59 -1.66 26.75
C PRO A 147 15.72 -1.31 25.78
N VAL A 148 15.37 -0.73 24.64
CA VAL A 148 16.33 -0.17 23.70
C VAL A 148 17.06 1.00 24.37
N PRO A 149 18.41 1.08 24.29
CA PRO A 149 19.15 2.18 24.90
C PRO A 149 18.66 3.56 24.43
N PRO A 150 18.52 4.55 25.34
CA PRO A 150 17.94 5.85 24.99
C PRO A 150 18.80 6.65 23.99
N SER A 151 20.11 6.40 23.98
CA SER A 151 21.07 6.98 23.05
C SER A 151 21.07 6.34 21.65
N THR A 152 20.36 5.23 21.46
CA THR A 152 20.27 4.56 20.15
C THR A 152 19.63 5.51 19.13
N PRO A 153 20.27 5.71 17.96
CA PRO A 153 19.70 6.51 16.88
C PRO A 153 18.33 5.97 16.43
N ASN A 154 17.42 6.84 16.02
CA ASN A 154 16.11 6.44 15.51
C ASN A 154 16.21 5.39 14.38
N ARG A 155 17.19 5.51 13.46
CA ARG A 155 17.46 4.53 12.39
C ARG A 155 17.64 3.10 12.89
N ASP A 156 18.24 2.94 14.06
CA ASP A 156 18.57 1.63 14.64
C ASP A 156 17.56 1.23 15.73
N ALA A 157 16.82 2.20 16.27
CA ALA A 157 15.85 1.98 17.32
C ALA A 157 14.53 1.42 16.78
N TRP A 158 14.02 1.92 15.67
CA TRP A 158 12.75 1.46 15.09
C TRP A 158 12.98 0.31 14.13
N THR A 159 13.06 -0.91 14.66
CA THR A 159 13.18 -2.14 13.87
C THR A 159 11.87 -2.95 13.91
N ASP A 160 11.62 -3.72 12.85
CA ASP A 160 10.45 -4.60 12.78
C ASP A 160 10.36 -5.55 13.97
N GLY A 161 9.15 -5.74 14.49
CA GLY A 161 8.86 -6.69 15.57
C GLY A 161 9.18 -6.18 16.99
N ARG A 162 9.87 -5.05 17.13
CA ARG A 162 10.06 -4.40 18.44
C ARG A 162 8.73 -3.97 19.04
N ALA A 163 8.71 -3.77 20.35
CA ALA A 163 7.52 -3.31 21.04
C ALA A 163 7.70 -1.89 21.56
N LEU A 164 6.77 -1.02 21.20
CA LEU A 164 6.60 0.26 21.87
C LEU A 164 5.57 0.09 22.98
N ILE A 165 5.94 0.42 24.22
CA ILE A 165 5.08 0.36 25.38
C ILE A 165 4.61 1.77 25.69
N VAL A 166 3.29 2.00 25.66
CA VAL A 166 2.65 3.29 25.97
C VAL A 166 1.49 3.03 26.93
N ASP A 167 1.49 3.67 28.10
CA ASP A 167 0.43 3.50 29.12
C ASP A 167 0.14 2.02 29.45
N GLY A 168 1.18 1.19 29.53
CA GLY A 168 1.06 -0.25 29.81
C GLY A 168 0.57 -1.11 28.64
N ARG A 169 0.41 -0.54 27.45
CA ARG A 169 0.02 -1.26 26.23
C ARG A 169 1.21 -1.44 25.30
N ALA A 170 1.39 -2.66 24.80
CA ALA A 170 2.44 -2.97 23.82
C ALA A 170 1.90 -2.81 22.40
N TYR A 171 2.65 -2.10 21.56
CA TYR A 171 2.38 -1.91 20.13
C TYR A 171 3.54 -2.49 19.34
N VAL A 172 3.25 -3.28 18.31
CA VAL A 172 4.31 -3.86 17.46
C VAL A 172 4.81 -2.81 16.46
N VAL A 173 6.12 -2.63 16.37
CA VAL A 173 6.75 -1.77 15.37
C VAL A 173 6.75 -2.48 14.03
N ARG A 174 6.29 -1.76 13.01
CA ARG A 174 6.34 -2.14 11.60
C ARG A 174 7.14 -1.10 10.84
N VAL A 175 8.27 -1.50 10.30
CA VAL A 175 9.15 -0.67 9.49
C VAL A 175 8.68 -0.72 8.06
N ASN A 176 8.46 0.45 7.46
CA ASN A 176 8.06 0.56 6.07
C ASN A 176 6.86 -0.34 5.75
N ALA A 177 5.86 -0.35 6.63
CA ALA A 177 4.70 -1.21 6.52
C ALA A 177 4.07 -1.09 5.10
N PRO A 178 3.73 -2.22 4.44
CA PRO A 178 3.05 -2.23 3.15
C PRO A 178 1.78 -1.37 3.16
N LEU A 179 1.73 -0.40 2.25
CA LEU A 179 0.56 0.47 2.04
C LEU A 179 0.02 0.30 0.63
N VAL A 180 -1.32 0.29 0.55
CA VAL A 180 -2.06 0.37 -0.70
C VAL A 180 -3.14 1.42 -0.50
N ALA A 181 -3.21 2.42 -1.37
CA ALA A 181 -4.18 3.51 -1.24
C ALA A 181 -5.55 3.14 -1.83
N GLY A 182 -5.55 2.29 -2.85
CA GLY A 182 -6.78 1.84 -3.49
C GLY A 182 -6.58 0.61 -4.36
N ALA A 183 -7.71 0.01 -4.75
CA ALA A 183 -7.77 -1.06 -5.73
C ALA A 183 -8.83 -0.72 -6.78
N ARG A 184 -8.63 -1.20 -8.01
CA ARG A 184 -9.59 -1.03 -9.10
C ARG A 184 -9.54 -2.20 -10.06
N VAL A 185 -10.65 -2.42 -10.74
CA VAL A 185 -10.74 -3.37 -11.85
C VAL A 185 -10.31 -2.63 -13.13
N ALA A 186 -9.16 -2.99 -13.68
CA ALA A 186 -8.74 -2.59 -15.01
C ALA A 186 -9.42 -3.45 -16.06
N GLY A 187 -9.81 -2.78 -17.15
CA GLY A 187 -10.59 -3.40 -18.22
C GLY A 187 -11.80 -2.55 -18.57
N LEU A 188 -12.55 -3.04 -19.55
CA LEU A 188 -13.69 -2.35 -20.16
C LEU A 188 -14.69 -1.85 -19.10
N LYS A 189 -15.25 -0.66 -19.30
CA LYS A 189 -16.37 -0.12 -18.49
C LYS A 189 -17.58 -1.07 -18.39
N ARG A 190 -17.64 -2.05 -19.29
CA ARG A 190 -18.67 -3.10 -19.38
C ARG A 190 -17.95 -4.45 -19.34
N PRO A 191 -17.80 -5.08 -18.17
CA PRO A 191 -17.27 -6.43 -18.10
C PRO A 191 -18.21 -7.40 -18.81
N ALA A 192 -17.68 -8.51 -19.31
CA ALA A 192 -18.46 -9.55 -19.97
C ALA A 192 -17.97 -10.93 -19.56
N ALA A 193 -18.89 -11.89 -19.50
CA ALA A 193 -18.56 -13.29 -19.24
C ALA A 193 -17.51 -13.79 -20.25
N SER A 194 -16.57 -14.62 -19.78
CA SER A 194 -15.44 -15.17 -20.54
C SER A 194 -14.37 -14.17 -21.00
N TYR A 195 -14.42 -12.89 -20.57
CA TYR A 195 -13.37 -11.91 -20.85
C TYR A 195 -12.58 -11.60 -19.58
N PRO A 196 -11.25 -11.81 -19.56
CA PRO A 196 -10.46 -11.60 -18.35
C PRO A 196 -10.46 -10.14 -17.92
N LEU A 197 -10.58 -9.94 -16.62
CA LEU A 197 -10.44 -8.69 -15.91
C LEU A 197 -9.13 -8.72 -15.11
N THR A 198 -8.55 -7.55 -14.92
CA THR A 198 -7.28 -7.40 -14.20
C THR A 198 -7.47 -6.48 -13.01
N ALA A 199 -7.03 -6.89 -11.84
CA ALA A 199 -6.95 -6.05 -10.66
C ALA A 199 -5.74 -5.14 -10.76
N VAL A 200 -5.89 -3.88 -10.33
CA VAL A 200 -4.79 -2.92 -10.25
C VAL A 200 -4.83 -2.24 -8.91
N ALA A 201 -3.67 -2.15 -8.27
CA ALA A 201 -3.48 -1.40 -7.05
C ALA A 201 -3.02 0.02 -7.37
N ASP A 202 -3.53 0.99 -6.63
CA ASP A 202 -3.13 2.39 -6.74
C ASP A 202 -2.41 2.81 -5.44
N GLY A 203 -1.37 3.65 -5.60
CA GLY A 203 -0.63 4.21 -4.47
C GLY A 203 0.11 3.19 -3.61
N CYS A 204 0.58 2.09 -4.19
CA CYS A 204 1.43 1.12 -3.50
C CYS A 204 2.71 1.78 -2.97
N ARG A 205 3.01 1.57 -1.69
CA ARG A 205 4.30 1.92 -1.08
C ARG A 205 4.80 0.76 -0.24
N PHE A 206 6.10 0.50 -0.33
CA PHE A 206 6.77 -0.61 0.36
C PHE A 206 6.17 -1.99 0.07
N VAL A 207 5.46 -2.12 -1.05
CA VAL A 207 4.84 -3.35 -1.52
C VAL A 207 4.75 -3.28 -3.04
N ARG A 208 5.01 -4.40 -3.72
CA ARG A 208 4.76 -4.48 -5.16
C ARG A 208 3.32 -4.97 -5.38
N PRO A 209 2.65 -4.56 -6.46
CA PRO A 209 1.32 -5.06 -6.79
C PRO A 209 1.23 -6.59 -6.85
N ASP A 210 2.31 -7.25 -7.25
CA ASP A 210 2.41 -8.72 -7.35
C ASP A 210 2.48 -9.41 -5.98
N ASP A 211 2.88 -8.68 -4.93
CA ASP A 211 2.96 -9.20 -3.56
C ASP A 211 1.61 -9.09 -2.81
N LEU A 212 0.60 -8.49 -3.44
CA LEU A 212 -0.72 -8.32 -2.85
C LEU A 212 -1.56 -9.59 -2.99
N ALA A 213 -2.30 -9.93 -1.93
CA ALA A 213 -3.31 -10.97 -2.01
C ALA A 213 -4.61 -10.36 -2.55
N TRP A 214 -5.14 -10.94 -3.63
CA TRP A 214 -6.28 -10.42 -4.37
C TRP A 214 -7.49 -11.34 -4.23
N ARG A 215 -8.67 -10.76 -3.97
CA ARG A 215 -9.93 -11.48 -3.83
C ARG A 215 -11.02 -10.80 -4.62
N TRP A 216 -11.78 -11.56 -5.40
CA TRP A 216 -12.86 -11.08 -6.26
C TRP A 216 -14.21 -11.43 -5.67
N PHE A 217 -15.10 -10.45 -5.63
CA PHE A 217 -16.44 -10.60 -5.06
C PHE A 217 -17.51 -10.25 -6.07
N ARG A 218 -18.55 -11.07 -6.13
CA ARG A 218 -19.82 -10.80 -6.82
C ARG A 218 -20.80 -10.15 -5.85
N ASP A 219 -21.38 -9.02 -6.27
CA ASP A 219 -22.34 -8.19 -5.51
C ASP A 219 -21.91 -7.91 -4.07
N ASP A 220 -20.61 -7.68 -3.88
CA ASP A 220 -19.96 -7.35 -2.60
C ASP A 220 -20.10 -8.42 -1.50
N ARG A 221 -20.52 -9.64 -1.85
CA ARG A 221 -20.88 -10.68 -0.85
C ARG A 221 -20.24 -12.02 -1.12
N VAL A 222 -20.21 -12.43 -2.38
CA VAL A 222 -19.82 -13.80 -2.74
C VAL A 222 -18.42 -13.80 -3.30
N LEU A 223 -17.48 -14.47 -2.63
CA LEU A 223 -16.13 -14.69 -3.16
C LEU A 223 -16.22 -15.59 -4.40
N VAL A 224 -15.79 -15.08 -5.55
CA VAL A 224 -15.86 -15.79 -6.85
C VAL A 224 -14.48 -16.13 -7.40
N GLY A 225 -13.41 -15.51 -6.89
CA GLY A 225 -12.07 -15.80 -7.36
C GLY A 225 -10.98 -15.17 -6.52
N GLU A 226 -9.76 -15.60 -6.77
CA GLU A 226 -8.54 -15.10 -6.14
C GLU A 226 -7.47 -14.84 -7.19
N GLY A 227 -6.53 -13.95 -6.88
CA GLY A 227 -5.45 -13.56 -7.78
C GLY A 227 -5.71 -12.27 -8.54
N TRP A 228 -4.65 -11.75 -9.17
CA TRP A 228 -4.65 -10.44 -9.81
C TRP A 228 -5.49 -10.38 -11.09
N ALA A 229 -5.93 -11.52 -11.62
CA ALA A 229 -6.82 -11.60 -12.77
C ALA A 229 -8.00 -12.53 -12.48
N TYR A 230 -9.17 -12.21 -13.03
CA TYR A 230 -10.37 -13.02 -12.91
C TYR A 230 -11.13 -13.01 -14.23
N THR A 231 -11.62 -14.18 -14.66
CA THR A 231 -12.46 -14.30 -15.85
C THR A 231 -13.89 -14.55 -15.41
N PRO A 232 -14.81 -13.59 -15.57
CA PRO A 232 -16.20 -13.77 -15.17
C PRO A 232 -16.85 -14.93 -15.90
N THR A 233 -17.75 -15.62 -15.23
CA THR A 233 -18.52 -16.75 -15.75
C THR A 233 -19.93 -16.32 -16.14
N ASP A 234 -20.71 -17.23 -16.71
CA ASP A 234 -22.12 -16.95 -17.02
C ASP A 234 -22.95 -16.73 -15.73
N GLU A 235 -22.52 -17.28 -14.59
CA GLU A 235 -23.18 -17.01 -13.29
C GLU A 235 -22.96 -15.58 -12.78
N ASP A 236 -21.99 -14.86 -13.33
CA ASP A 236 -21.73 -13.48 -12.96
C ASP A 236 -22.58 -12.50 -13.78
N VAL A 237 -23.25 -12.96 -14.85
CA VAL A 237 -24.04 -12.10 -15.74
C VAL A 237 -25.19 -11.44 -14.96
N GLY A 238 -25.32 -10.12 -15.11
CA GLY A 238 -26.29 -9.33 -14.37
C GLY A 238 -25.81 -8.84 -13.00
N ALA A 239 -24.67 -9.34 -12.51
CA ALA A 239 -24.07 -8.91 -11.25
C ALA A 239 -22.98 -7.85 -11.44
N THR A 240 -22.58 -7.22 -10.34
CA THR A 240 -21.40 -6.37 -10.25
C THR A 240 -20.23 -7.12 -9.63
N LEU A 241 -19.01 -6.77 -10.03
CA LEU A 241 -17.79 -7.36 -9.47
C LEU A 241 -17.01 -6.31 -8.68
N ARG A 242 -16.35 -6.75 -7.62
CA ARG A 242 -15.45 -5.95 -6.79
C ARG A 242 -14.16 -6.71 -6.58
N VAL A 243 -13.04 -6.01 -6.45
CA VAL A 243 -11.77 -6.63 -6.06
C VAL A 243 -11.25 -6.03 -4.75
N GLU A 244 -10.80 -6.88 -3.84
CA GLU A 244 -10.10 -6.54 -2.61
C GLU A 244 -8.60 -6.86 -2.77
N ALA A 245 -7.75 -5.91 -2.43
CA ALA A 245 -6.31 -6.08 -2.28
C ALA A 245 -5.98 -6.11 -0.79
N THR A 246 -5.21 -7.11 -0.36
CA THR A 246 -4.69 -7.21 1.00
C THR A 246 -3.17 -7.11 0.95
N ALA A 247 -2.62 -6.11 1.64
CA ALA A 247 -1.18 -5.98 1.76
C ALA A 247 -0.62 -6.99 2.79
N PRO A 248 0.48 -7.68 2.47
CA PRO A 248 1.08 -8.65 3.37
C PRO A 248 1.58 -7.96 4.65
N ILE A 249 1.64 -8.71 5.75
CA ILE A 249 2.14 -8.26 7.08
C ILE A 249 1.24 -7.20 7.74
N SER A 250 0.93 -6.11 7.06
CA SER A 250 0.08 -5.04 7.60
C SER A 250 -1.39 -5.45 7.67
N GLY A 251 -1.81 -6.40 6.82
CA GLY A 251 -3.19 -6.85 6.73
C GLY A 251 -4.16 -5.77 6.23
N VAL A 252 -3.63 -4.65 5.76
CA VAL A 252 -4.41 -3.53 5.24
C VAL A 252 -5.18 -4.02 4.02
N ARG A 253 -6.50 -3.83 4.07
CA ARG A 253 -7.43 -4.19 3.00
C ARG A 253 -7.98 -2.94 2.37
N VAL A 254 -7.87 -2.87 1.05
CA VAL A 254 -8.55 -1.86 0.25
C VAL A 254 -9.32 -2.57 -0.83
N ALA A 255 -10.54 -2.12 -1.07
CA ALA A 255 -11.39 -2.77 -2.04
C ALA A 255 -11.97 -1.75 -3.00
N SER A 256 -12.08 -2.14 -4.26
CA SER A 256 -12.48 -1.26 -5.34
C SER A 256 -13.93 -0.80 -5.17
N PRO A 257 -14.33 0.27 -5.87
CA PRO A 257 -15.73 0.46 -6.19
C PRO A 257 -16.28 -0.76 -6.97
N PRO A 258 -17.60 -1.00 -6.93
CA PRO A 258 -18.23 -1.98 -7.82
C PRO A 258 -17.95 -1.66 -9.29
N SER A 259 -17.75 -2.70 -10.10
CA SER A 259 -17.64 -2.59 -11.54
C SER A 259 -18.99 -2.21 -12.18
N GLY A 260 -18.99 -2.03 -13.51
CA GLY A 260 -20.24 -2.15 -14.27
C GLY A 260 -20.82 -3.56 -14.19
N VAL A 261 -22.09 -3.70 -14.56
CA VAL A 261 -22.78 -5.00 -14.63
C VAL A 261 -22.13 -5.89 -15.68
N VAL A 262 -21.87 -7.15 -15.34
CA VAL A 262 -21.32 -8.14 -16.26
C VAL A 262 -22.36 -8.49 -17.32
N ALA A 263 -22.01 -8.27 -18.58
CA ALA A 263 -22.82 -8.66 -19.72
C ALA A 263 -22.57 -10.12 -20.12
N ALA A 264 -23.54 -10.73 -20.79
CA ALA A 264 -23.29 -11.97 -21.50
C ALA A 264 -22.18 -11.78 -22.56
N ALA A 265 -21.40 -12.84 -22.82
CA ALA A 265 -20.42 -12.82 -23.89
C ALA A 265 -21.11 -12.54 -25.24
N PRO A 266 -20.60 -11.62 -26.08
CA PRO A 266 -21.13 -11.44 -27.42
C PRO A 266 -21.02 -12.75 -28.20
N SER A 267 -22.05 -13.08 -28.97
CA SER A 267 -22.03 -14.24 -29.86
C SER A 267 -20.83 -14.16 -30.80
N ARG A 268 -19.98 -15.20 -30.81
CA ARG A 268 -18.83 -15.31 -31.73
C ARG A 268 -19.06 -16.45 -32.73
N PRO A 269 -19.98 -16.30 -33.70
CA PRO A 269 -20.29 -17.37 -34.67
C PRO A 269 -19.03 -17.84 -35.42
N ALA A 270 -18.18 -16.92 -35.87
CA ALA A 270 -16.93 -17.26 -36.57
C ALA A 270 -15.91 -18.04 -35.72
N ALA A 271 -15.87 -17.85 -34.39
CA ALA A 271 -15.00 -18.64 -33.52
C ALA A 271 -15.57 -20.05 -33.30
N ARG A 272 -16.90 -20.16 -33.21
CA ARG A 272 -17.61 -21.44 -33.12
C ARG A 272 -17.47 -22.26 -34.40
N GLU A 273 -17.55 -21.61 -35.56
CA GLU A 273 -17.26 -22.22 -36.88
C GLU A 273 -15.83 -22.74 -36.95
N ARG A 274 -14.84 -21.97 -36.48
CA ARG A 274 -13.45 -22.43 -36.40
C ARG A 274 -13.28 -23.62 -35.46
N LEU A 275 -13.93 -23.61 -34.30
CA LEU A 275 -13.90 -24.73 -33.37
C LEU A 275 -14.54 -25.99 -33.98
N ALA A 276 -15.70 -25.84 -34.65
CA ALA A 276 -16.36 -26.93 -35.36
C ALA A 276 -15.49 -27.48 -36.51
N SER A 277 -14.76 -26.61 -37.21
CA SER A 277 -13.80 -27.01 -38.25
C SER A 277 -12.53 -27.70 -37.71
N LEU A 278 -12.26 -27.61 -36.40
CA LEU A 278 -11.11 -28.23 -35.74
C LEU A 278 -11.44 -29.60 -35.12
N GLY A 279 -12.67 -30.12 -35.24
CA GLY A 279 -12.99 -31.49 -34.82
C GLY A 279 -14.45 -31.93 -35.00
N GLU A 280 -14.77 -32.46 -36.17
CA GLU A 280 -15.03 -33.91 -36.30
C GLU A 280 -13.70 -34.58 -36.66
N ALA A 281 -13.04 -35.21 -35.70
CA ALA A 281 -11.91 -36.13 -35.89
C ALA A 281 -11.92 -37.16 -34.75
#